data_AF-A0A2M9JL12-F1
#
_entry.id   AF-A0A2M9JL12-F1
#
_cell.length_a   1.000
_cell.length_b   1.000
_cell.length_c   1.000
_cell.angle_alpha   90.00
_cell.angle_beta   90.00
_cell.angle_gamma   90.00
#
_symmetry.space_group_name_H-M   'P 1'
#
loop_
_entity.id
_entity.type
_entity.pdbx_description
1 polymer ?
#
loop_
_entity_poly.entity_id
_entity_poly.type
_entity_poly.pdbx_seq_one_letter_code
_entity_poly.pdbx_strand_id
1 'polypeptide(L)'
;MDERRTVKVSKYLSKHLRHQPERIGLTLDEGGWVEIGTLLAAAAAHGFRITRDELDHVVAANDKRRFAIEGSRIRASQGHTVDVDLGLLPATPPAYLYHGTVASALDAIRAEGLRPMSRHDVHLSPDRETATRVGARRGRPVVLSVDAGAMHRDGHTFRVSANGVWLTEAVPPRYLRFRG
;
A
#
# COMPACT_ATOMS: atom_id res chain seq x y z
N MET A 1 2.86 -10.43 -22.15
CA MET A 1 4.16 -10.04 -21.54
C MET A 1 4.61 -11.17 -20.61
N ASP A 2 5.91 -11.48 -20.53
CA ASP A 2 6.42 -12.47 -19.57
C ASP A 2 6.26 -11.95 -18.11
N GLU A 3 5.97 -12.87 -17.18
CA GLU A 3 5.75 -12.56 -15.77
C GLU A 3 6.94 -11.83 -15.11
N ARG A 4 8.18 -12.19 -15.48
CA ARG A 4 9.38 -11.52 -14.94
C ARG A 4 9.41 -10.04 -15.33
N ARG A 5 9.04 -9.70 -16.57
CA ARG A 5 8.92 -8.31 -17.02
C ARG A 5 7.79 -7.59 -16.28
N THR A 6 6.61 -8.21 -16.12
CA THR A 6 5.50 -7.66 -15.32
C THR A 6 5.94 -7.28 -13.91
N VAL A 7 6.67 -8.18 -13.23
CA VAL A 7 7.18 -7.94 -11.88
C VAL A 7 8.20 -6.79 -11.86
N LYS A 8 9.11 -6.72 -12.84
CA LYS A 8 10.11 -5.63 -12.93
C LYS A 8 9.44 -4.28 -13.12
N VAL A 9 8.50 -4.16 -14.06
CA VAL A 9 7.77 -2.91 -14.30
C VAL A 9 6.95 -2.52 -13.07
N SER A 10 6.20 -3.46 -12.47
CA SER A 10 5.41 -3.20 -11.26
C SER A 10 6.26 -2.71 -10.07
N LYS A 11 7.47 -3.27 -9.89
CA LYS A 11 8.43 -2.81 -8.88
C LYS A 11 8.96 -1.41 -9.20
N TYR A 12 9.29 -1.15 -10.47
CA TYR A 12 9.77 0.16 -10.91
C TYR A 12 8.72 1.23 -10.69
N LEU A 13 7.47 0.99 -11.10
CA LEU A 13 6.34 1.89 -10.86
C LEU A 13 6.10 2.10 -9.37
N SER A 14 6.11 1.03 -8.56
CA SER A 14 5.94 1.15 -7.11
C SER A 14 7.04 1.97 -6.44
N LYS A 15 8.28 1.96 -6.97
CA LYS A 15 9.37 2.78 -6.44
C LYS A 15 9.11 4.26 -6.73
N HIS A 16 8.81 4.62 -7.96
CA HIS A 16 8.73 6.02 -8.35
C HIS A 16 7.37 6.66 -8.03
N LEU A 17 6.28 5.91 -8.10
CA LEU A 17 4.93 6.41 -7.74
C LEU A 17 4.63 6.37 -6.23
N ARG A 18 5.55 5.91 -5.37
CA ARG A 18 5.33 5.84 -3.91
C ARG A 18 6.44 6.40 -3.05
N HIS A 19 7.67 6.37 -3.56
CA HIS A 19 8.85 6.52 -2.71
C HIS A 19 9.80 7.58 -3.19
N GLN A 20 10.16 7.52 -4.47
CA GLN A 20 11.28 8.28 -5.02
C GLN A 20 10.93 8.79 -6.45
N PRO A 21 9.84 9.55 -6.64
CA PRO A 21 9.51 10.13 -7.95
C PRO A 21 10.65 11.02 -8.49
N GLU A 22 11.31 11.77 -7.60
CA GLU A 22 12.39 12.71 -7.92
C GLU A 22 13.61 12.04 -8.55
N ARG A 23 13.85 10.74 -8.27
CA ARG A 23 14.99 9.99 -8.83
C ARG A 23 14.95 9.84 -10.35
N ILE A 24 13.79 10.02 -10.95
CA ILE A 24 13.61 10.02 -12.40
C ILE A 24 13.03 11.35 -12.89
N GLY A 25 13.11 12.39 -12.07
CA GLY A 25 12.60 13.72 -12.40
C GLY A 25 11.08 13.85 -12.40
N LEU A 26 10.35 12.94 -11.74
CA LEU A 26 8.91 13.08 -11.58
C LEU A 26 8.56 13.95 -10.37
N THR A 27 7.48 14.70 -10.52
CA THR A 27 6.76 15.35 -9.42
C THR A 27 5.33 14.80 -9.45
N LEU A 28 4.87 14.28 -8.32
CA LEU A 28 3.48 13.86 -8.17
C LEU A 28 2.66 15.05 -7.70
N ASP A 29 1.40 15.15 -8.12
CA ASP A 29 0.48 16.12 -7.53
C ASP A 29 0.07 15.72 -6.10
N GLU A 30 -0.73 16.57 -5.45
CA GLU A 30 -1.26 16.33 -4.10
C GLU A 30 -1.97 14.97 -4.00
N GLY A 31 -2.66 14.55 -5.06
CA GLY A 31 -3.35 13.27 -5.17
C GLY A 31 -2.45 12.06 -5.47
N GLY A 32 -1.14 12.27 -5.64
CA GLY A 32 -0.18 11.27 -6.08
C GLY A 32 -0.19 10.98 -7.58
N TRP A 33 -0.90 11.78 -8.39
CA TRP A 33 -1.03 11.59 -9.83
C TRP A 33 0.14 12.16 -10.61
N VAL A 34 0.39 11.55 -11.76
CA VAL A 34 1.30 12.05 -12.79
C VAL A 34 0.78 11.68 -14.18
N GLU A 35 1.08 12.51 -15.18
CA GLU A 35 0.81 12.19 -16.58
C GLU A 35 1.58 10.93 -17.02
N ILE A 36 0.88 10.00 -17.66
CA ILE A 36 1.46 8.75 -18.17
C ILE A 36 2.58 9.05 -19.17
N GLY A 37 2.39 10.03 -20.07
CA GLY A 37 3.43 10.44 -21.01
C GLY A 37 4.72 10.86 -20.31
N THR A 38 4.59 11.68 -19.26
CA THR A 38 5.71 12.14 -18.43
C THR A 38 6.41 10.98 -17.73
N LEU A 39 5.66 10.05 -17.12
CA LEU A 39 6.21 8.85 -16.51
C LEU A 39 6.99 7.99 -17.51
N LEU A 40 6.43 7.72 -18.68
CA LEU A 40 7.07 6.87 -19.70
C LEU A 40 8.34 7.54 -20.26
N ALA A 41 8.31 8.85 -20.49
CA ALA A 41 9.46 9.62 -20.94
C ALA A 41 10.58 9.63 -19.88
N ALA A 42 10.24 9.89 -18.63
CA ALA A 42 11.17 9.84 -17.50
C ALA A 42 11.81 8.46 -17.34
N ALA A 43 11.00 7.39 -17.38
CA ALA A 43 11.51 6.03 -17.26
C ALA A 43 12.49 5.68 -18.40
N ALA A 44 12.17 6.07 -19.64
CA ALA A 44 13.05 5.87 -20.79
C ALA A 44 14.36 6.66 -20.69
N ALA A 45 14.31 7.93 -20.27
CA ALA A 45 15.50 8.76 -20.06
C ALA A 45 16.45 8.18 -18.98
N HIS A 46 15.88 7.49 -17.99
CA HIS A 46 16.63 6.80 -16.93
C HIS A 46 16.89 5.31 -17.22
N GLY A 47 16.89 4.91 -18.50
CA GLY A 47 17.33 3.58 -18.94
C GLY A 47 16.35 2.45 -18.67
N PHE A 48 15.10 2.75 -18.30
CA PHE A 48 14.04 1.77 -18.07
C PHE A 48 12.83 2.08 -18.96
N ARG A 49 12.97 1.83 -20.27
CA ARG A 49 11.86 2.03 -21.22
C ARG A 49 10.68 1.14 -20.84
N ILE A 50 9.48 1.73 -20.77
CA ILE A 50 8.20 1.05 -20.57
C ILE A 50 7.31 1.47 -21.75
N THR A 51 6.63 0.52 -22.42
CA THR A 51 5.62 0.88 -23.43
C THR A 51 4.25 1.12 -22.80
N ARG A 52 3.34 1.78 -23.53
CA ARG A 52 1.96 1.95 -23.06
C ARG A 52 1.29 0.59 -22.80
N ASP A 53 1.47 -0.36 -23.70
CA ASP A 53 0.91 -1.72 -23.54
C ASP A 53 1.49 -2.44 -22.32
N GLU A 54 2.79 -2.29 -22.03
CA GLU A 54 3.39 -2.85 -20.82
C GLU A 54 2.81 -2.22 -19.56
N LEU A 55 2.58 -0.90 -19.57
CA LEU A 55 1.96 -0.19 -18.45
C LEU A 55 0.52 -0.67 -18.24
N ASP A 56 -0.30 -0.67 -19.28
CA ASP A 56 -1.70 -1.08 -19.19
C ASP A 56 -1.82 -2.54 -18.77
N HIS A 57 -0.97 -3.42 -19.30
CA HIS A 57 -0.89 -4.80 -18.85
C HIS A 57 -0.51 -4.90 -17.37
N VAL A 58 0.47 -4.12 -16.89
CA VAL A 58 0.88 -4.11 -15.47
C VAL A 58 -0.19 -3.50 -14.58
N VAL A 59 -1.07 -2.63 -15.07
CA VAL A 59 -2.19 -2.13 -14.29
C VAL A 59 -3.32 -3.18 -14.25
N ALA A 60 -3.64 -3.80 -15.39
CA ALA A 60 -4.71 -4.79 -15.51
C ALA A 60 -4.39 -6.14 -14.85
N ALA A 61 -3.18 -6.68 -15.08
CA ALA A 61 -2.75 -7.98 -14.56
C ALA A 61 -2.31 -7.94 -13.08
N ASN A 62 -2.41 -6.78 -12.42
CA ASN A 62 -1.98 -6.65 -11.04
C ASN A 62 -3.08 -7.14 -10.11
N ASP A 63 -2.97 -8.38 -9.65
CA ASP A 63 -3.85 -8.99 -8.65
C ASP A 63 -4.10 -8.10 -7.42
N LYS A 64 -3.17 -7.16 -7.16
CA LYS A 64 -3.19 -6.26 -6.00
C LYS A 64 -3.73 -4.86 -6.33
N ARG A 65 -4.17 -4.59 -7.57
CA ARG A 65 -4.71 -3.31 -8.06
C ARG A 65 -3.90 -2.10 -7.56
N ARG A 66 -2.57 -2.19 -7.65
CA ARG A 66 -1.62 -1.27 -6.98
C ARG A 66 -1.62 0.15 -7.54
N PHE A 67 -2.13 0.30 -8.75
CA PHE A 67 -2.13 1.53 -9.50
C PHE A 67 -3.56 1.81 -9.98
N ALA A 68 -3.88 3.09 -10.09
CA ALA A 68 -5.11 3.57 -10.69
C ALA A 68 -4.74 4.43 -11.91
N ILE A 69 -5.51 4.29 -12.99
CA ILE A 69 -5.42 5.15 -14.17
C ILE A 69 -6.72 5.95 -14.24
N GLU A 70 -6.60 7.25 -14.49
CA GLU A 70 -7.72 8.16 -14.75
C GLU A 70 -7.38 9.03 -15.96
N GLY A 71 -8.00 8.76 -17.11
CA GLY A 71 -7.68 9.42 -18.37
C GLY A 71 -6.21 9.20 -18.76
N SER A 72 -5.44 10.28 -18.83
CA SER A 72 -4.00 10.27 -19.13
C SER A 72 -3.10 10.15 -17.90
N ARG A 73 -3.67 10.08 -16.69
CA ARG A 73 -2.93 10.11 -15.42
C ARG A 73 -2.87 8.75 -14.75
N ILE A 74 -1.81 8.52 -13.98
CA ILE A 74 -1.60 7.32 -13.16
C ILE A 74 -1.12 7.70 -11.76
N ARG A 75 -1.55 6.94 -10.75
CA ARG A 75 -1.01 6.99 -9.38
C ARG A 75 -0.92 5.61 -8.75
N ALA A 76 -0.22 5.48 -7.64
CA ALA A 76 -0.35 4.31 -6.77
C ALA A 76 -1.60 4.43 -5.87
N SER A 77 -2.26 3.30 -5.60
CA SER A 77 -3.51 3.27 -4.83
C SER A 77 -3.30 3.42 -3.31
N GLN A 78 -2.08 3.17 -2.82
CA GLN A 78 -1.69 3.17 -1.41
C GLN A 78 -0.18 3.01 -1.25
N GLY A 79 0.29 3.12 -0.01
CA GLY A 79 1.66 2.78 0.38
C GLY A 79 2.69 3.85 0.04
N HIS A 80 2.31 5.12 0.02
CA HIS A 80 3.25 6.22 -0.18
C HIS A 80 4.15 6.41 1.05
N THR A 81 5.33 6.95 0.79
CA THR A 81 6.24 7.53 1.79
C THR A 81 6.59 8.97 1.43
N VAL A 82 6.09 9.45 0.29
CA VAL A 82 6.12 10.85 -0.14
C VAL A 82 4.77 11.46 0.20
N ASP A 83 4.77 12.73 0.57
CA ASP A 83 3.57 13.44 1.01
C ASP A 83 2.54 13.53 -0.12
N VAL A 84 1.41 12.85 0.04
CA VAL A 84 0.28 12.81 -0.88
C VAL A 84 -1.00 12.59 -0.06
N ASP A 85 -2.06 13.30 -0.44
CA ASP A 85 -3.42 13.07 0.03
C ASP A 85 -4.21 12.30 -1.04
N LEU A 86 -4.51 11.03 -0.75
CA LEU A 86 -5.27 10.21 -1.68
C LEU A 86 -6.76 10.59 -1.77
N GLY A 87 -7.23 11.50 -0.94
CA GLY A 87 -8.64 11.93 -0.87
C GLY A 87 -9.56 10.81 -0.40
N LEU A 88 -9.04 9.88 0.42
CA LEU A 88 -9.80 8.71 0.86
C LEU A 88 -10.81 9.12 1.93
N LEU A 89 -12.08 8.90 1.63
CA LEU A 89 -13.16 9.16 2.58
C LEU A 89 -13.10 8.19 3.77
N PRO A 90 -13.46 8.65 4.98
CA PRO A 90 -13.66 7.77 6.13
C PRO A 90 -14.67 6.66 5.81
N ALA A 91 -14.39 5.47 6.31
CA ALA A 91 -15.23 4.28 6.15
C ALA A 91 -15.37 3.53 7.47
N THR A 92 -16.57 3.00 7.75
CA THR A 92 -16.80 2.12 8.90
C THR A 92 -16.14 0.76 8.67
N PRO A 93 -15.18 0.33 9.51
CA PRO A 93 -14.50 -0.95 9.34
C PRO A 93 -15.39 -2.14 9.74
N PRO A 94 -15.08 -3.35 9.26
CA PRO A 94 -15.62 -4.57 9.84
C PRO A 94 -15.18 -4.73 11.31
N ALA A 95 -15.81 -5.66 12.02
CA ALA A 95 -15.46 -5.94 13.42
C ALA A 95 -13.97 -6.25 13.60
N TYR A 96 -13.38 -7.00 12.67
CA TYR A 96 -11.97 -7.35 12.69
C TYR A 96 -11.29 -7.06 11.35
N LEU A 97 -10.07 -6.54 11.47
CA LEU A 97 -9.09 -6.47 10.40
C LEU A 97 -7.82 -7.22 10.83
N TYR A 98 -6.88 -7.44 9.91
CA TYR A 98 -5.72 -8.28 10.16
C TYR A 98 -4.41 -7.61 9.76
N HIS A 99 -3.35 -7.84 10.53
CA HIS A 99 -2.02 -7.37 10.22
C HIS A 99 -1.03 -8.53 10.19
N GLY A 100 -0.36 -8.71 9.05
CA GLY A 100 0.70 -9.71 8.90
C GLY A 100 2.06 -9.13 9.25
N THR A 101 2.73 -9.73 10.23
CA THR A 101 4.07 -9.35 10.69
C THR A 101 4.96 -10.59 10.89
N VAL A 102 6.07 -10.45 11.60
CA VAL A 102 7.01 -11.52 11.96
C VAL A 102 7.28 -11.53 13.46
N ALA A 103 7.74 -12.66 14.00
CA ALA A 103 7.98 -12.85 15.43
C ALA A 103 8.89 -11.79 16.05
N SER A 104 9.93 -11.37 15.35
CA SER A 104 10.88 -10.35 15.82
C SER A 104 10.28 -8.96 16.04
N ALA A 105 9.10 -8.67 15.47
CA ALA A 105 8.41 -7.42 15.66
C ALA A 105 7.41 -7.45 16.83
N LEU A 106 7.14 -8.62 17.43
CA LEU A 106 6.04 -8.77 18.38
C LEU A 106 6.26 -7.98 19.68
N ASP A 107 7.48 -7.91 20.19
CA ASP A 107 7.75 -7.19 21.44
C ASP A 107 7.50 -5.69 21.30
N ALA A 108 7.99 -5.09 20.21
CA ALA A 108 7.70 -3.70 19.88
C ALA A 108 6.20 -3.47 19.66
N ILE A 109 5.51 -4.37 18.94
CA ILE A 109 4.07 -4.25 18.70
C ILE A 109 3.26 -4.40 19.99
N ARG A 110 3.69 -5.23 20.94
CA ARG A 110 3.06 -5.35 22.26
C ARG A 110 3.21 -4.08 23.07
N ALA A 111 4.38 -3.45 23.04
CA ALA A 111 4.66 -2.23 23.80
C ALA A 111 4.01 -0.99 23.18
N GLU A 112 4.04 -0.87 21.85
CA GLU A 112 3.78 0.39 21.15
C GLU A 112 2.55 0.36 20.23
N GLY A 113 2.04 -0.83 19.93
CA GLY A 113 0.97 -1.03 18.96
C GLY A 113 1.49 -1.13 17.53
N LEU A 114 0.59 -1.09 16.55
CA LEU A 114 1.00 -0.93 15.15
C LEU A 114 1.17 0.55 14.84
N ARG A 115 2.34 0.88 14.29
CA ARG A 115 2.69 2.21 13.78
C ARG A 115 2.85 2.15 12.26
N PRO A 116 2.67 3.27 11.56
CA PRO A 116 2.79 3.31 10.11
C PRO A 116 4.25 3.13 9.63
N MET A 117 5.21 3.24 10.56
CA MET A 117 6.66 3.17 10.33
C MET A 117 7.09 4.24 9.33
N SER A 118 7.65 3.88 8.18
CA SER A 118 8.02 4.83 7.13
C SER A 118 6.86 5.19 6.20
N ARG A 119 5.66 4.64 6.38
CA ARG A 119 4.46 4.91 5.58
C ARG A 119 3.61 6.00 6.26
N HIS A 120 2.55 6.46 5.59
CA HIS A 120 1.58 7.39 6.18
C HIS A 120 0.62 6.71 7.17
N ASP A 121 0.17 5.49 6.82
CA ASP A 121 -0.83 4.76 7.61
C ASP A 121 -0.39 3.32 7.91
N VAL A 122 -0.91 2.75 9.00
CA VAL A 122 -0.95 1.31 9.23
C VAL A 122 -1.82 0.67 8.15
N HIS A 123 -1.27 -0.33 7.49
CA HIS A 123 -1.97 -1.11 6.48
C HIS A 123 -2.55 -2.38 7.11
N LEU A 124 -3.86 -2.57 6.91
CA LEU A 124 -4.62 -3.69 7.43
C LEU A 124 -5.30 -4.45 6.28
N SER A 125 -5.36 -5.78 6.44
CA SER A 125 -6.01 -6.70 5.52
C SER A 125 -7.45 -6.98 5.98
N PRO A 126 -8.40 -7.16 5.03
CA PRO A 126 -9.77 -7.55 5.36
C PRO A 126 -9.87 -9.00 5.85
N ASP A 127 -8.90 -9.84 5.49
CA ASP A 127 -8.90 -11.27 5.80
C ASP A 127 -7.50 -11.77 6.23
N ARG A 128 -7.49 -12.92 6.93
CA ARG A 128 -6.27 -13.54 7.45
C ARG A 128 -5.35 -14.05 6.34
N GLU A 129 -5.88 -14.53 5.23
CA GLU A 129 -5.08 -15.07 4.12
C GLU A 129 -4.22 -13.97 3.50
N THR A 130 -4.81 -12.81 3.23
CA THR A 130 -4.13 -11.61 2.76
C THR A 130 -3.08 -11.15 3.76
N ALA A 131 -3.39 -11.11 5.06
CA ALA A 131 -2.40 -10.79 6.10
C ALA A 131 -1.23 -11.78 6.12
N THR A 132 -1.49 -13.10 6.04
CA THR A 132 -0.44 -14.13 5.96
C THR A 132 0.49 -13.89 4.77
N ARG A 133 -0.07 -13.67 3.57
CA ARG A 133 0.72 -13.36 2.35
C ARG A 133 1.52 -12.07 2.45
N VAL A 134 1.04 -11.08 3.20
CA VAL A 134 1.76 -9.83 3.46
C VAL A 134 2.91 -10.06 4.45
N GLY A 135 2.65 -10.74 5.56
CA GLY A 135 3.66 -11.05 6.58
C GLY A 135 4.77 -11.96 6.06
N ALA A 136 4.44 -12.92 5.18
CA ALA A 136 5.37 -13.87 4.59
C ALA A 136 6.54 -13.21 3.82
N ARG A 137 6.37 -11.94 3.41
CA ARG A 137 7.40 -11.16 2.71
C ARG A 137 8.62 -10.83 3.59
N ARG A 138 8.49 -10.95 4.91
CA ARG A 138 9.54 -10.63 5.88
C ARG A 138 10.08 -11.86 6.62
N GLY A 139 9.56 -13.06 6.34
CA GLY A 139 9.89 -14.30 7.04
C GLY A 139 8.64 -15.12 7.38
N ARG A 140 8.72 -16.02 8.36
CA ARG A 140 7.57 -16.80 8.84
C ARG A 140 6.48 -15.86 9.39
N PRO A 141 5.28 -15.81 8.78
CA PRO A 141 4.27 -14.82 9.14
C PRO A 141 3.65 -15.10 10.51
N VAL A 142 3.36 -14.02 11.24
CA VAL A 142 2.44 -13.98 12.38
C VAL A 142 1.30 -13.06 12.01
N VAL A 143 0.05 -13.49 12.22
CA VAL A 143 -1.14 -12.69 11.90
C VAL A 143 -1.79 -12.19 13.18
N LEU A 144 -1.80 -10.87 13.35
CA LEU A 144 -2.50 -10.20 14.43
C LEU A 144 -3.92 -9.86 14.00
N SER A 145 -4.88 -10.02 14.91
CA SER A 145 -6.23 -9.47 14.70
C SER A 145 -6.34 -8.10 15.35
N VAL A 146 -6.95 -7.17 14.65
CA VAL A 146 -7.25 -5.80 15.09
C VAL A 146 -8.75 -5.72 15.34
N ASP A 147 -9.16 -5.35 16.55
CA ASP A 147 -10.56 -5.07 16.90
C ASP A 147 -11.00 -3.71 16.32
N ALA A 148 -11.08 -3.65 14.99
CA ALA A 148 -11.32 -2.42 14.24
C ALA A 148 -12.71 -1.83 14.53
N GLY A 149 -13.71 -2.68 14.80
CA GLY A 149 -15.03 -2.23 15.21
C GLY A 149 -15.02 -1.50 16.55
N ALA A 150 -14.27 -2.00 17.55
CA ALA A 150 -14.08 -1.29 18.81
C ALA A 150 -13.31 0.01 18.62
N MET A 151 -12.20 -0.01 17.87
CA MET A 151 -11.43 1.19 17.55
C MET A 151 -12.30 2.29 16.93
N HIS A 152 -13.16 1.92 15.98
CA HIS A 152 -14.02 2.88 15.30
C HIS A 152 -15.05 3.50 16.26
N ARG A 153 -15.65 2.70 17.15
CA ARG A 153 -16.55 3.22 18.20
C ARG A 153 -15.84 4.17 19.16
N ASP A 154 -14.55 3.94 19.38
CA ASP A 154 -13.70 4.79 20.23
C ASP A 154 -13.14 6.01 19.47
N GLY A 155 -13.62 6.28 18.25
CA GLY A 155 -13.32 7.50 17.49
C GLY A 155 -12.14 7.40 16.51
N HIS A 156 -11.52 6.23 16.36
CA HIS A 156 -10.44 6.07 15.38
C HIS A 156 -10.98 6.07 13.94
N THR A 157 -10.32 6.83 13.07
CA THR A 157 -10.67 6.91 11.65
C THR A 157 -10.06 5.75 10.86
N PHE A 158 -10.88 5.16 10.01
CA PHE A 158 -10.46 4.18 9.01
C PHE A 158 -10.79 4.69 7.64
N ARG A 159 -9.94 4.35 6.67
CA ARG A 159 -10.12 4.62 5.25
C ARG A 159 -9.92 3.32 4.49
N VAL A 160 -10.52 3.20 3.31
CA VAL A 160 -10.24 2.08 2.40
C VAL A 160 -9.69 2.63 1.10
N SER A 161 -8.53 2.12 0.71
CA SER A 161 -7.94 2.45 -0.59
C SER A 161 -8.72 1.78 -1.74
N ALA A 162 -8.52 2.27 -2.97
CA ALA A 162 -9.19 1.74 -4.16
C ALA A 162 -8.95 0.24 -4.40
N ASN A 163 -7.89 -0.34 -3.81
CA ASN A 163 -7.60 -1.77 -3.90
C ASN A 163 -8.02 -2.59 -2.67
N GLY A 164 -8.84 -2.03 -1.78
CA GLY A 164 -9.42 -2.74 -0.64
C GLY A 164 -8.48 -2.89 0.56
N VAL A 165 -7.34 -2.20 0.58
CA VAL A 165 -6.49 -2.14 1.77
C VAL A 165 -7.05 -1.11 2.74
N TRP A 166 -7.25 -1.53 3.99
CA TRP A 166 -7.69 -0.68 5.08
C TRP A 166 -6.51 0.08 5.67
N LEU A 167 -6.75 1.36 5.96
CA LEU A 167 -5.74 2.31 6.42
C LEU A 167 -6.24 2.99 7.70
N THR A 168 -5.36 3.12 8.68
CA THR A 168 -5.59 3.89 9.90
C THR A 168 -4.25 4.43 10.40
N GLU A 169 -4.26 5.53 11.15
CA GLU A 169 -3.04 6.21 11.59
C GLU A 169 -2.15 5.32 12.46
N ALA A 170 -2.73 4.68 13.48
CA ALA A 170 -2.06 3.75 14.38
C ALA A 170 -3.07 2.76 14.98
N VAL A 171 -2.58 1.61 15.47
CA VAL A 171 -3.39 0.64 16.22
C VAL A 171 -2.83 0.48 17.63
N PRO A 172 -3.47 1.06 18.66
CA PRO A 172 -3.04 0.90 20.05
C PRO A 172 -3.01 -0.58 20.49
N PRO A 173 -2.10 -0.97 21.40
CA PRO A 173 -1.96 -2.36 21.85
C PRO A 173 -3.26 -3.00 22.34
N ARG A 174 -4.14 -2.24 22.99
CA ARG A 174 -5.42 -2.73 23.55
C ARG A 174 -6.39 -3.31 22.52
N TYR A 175 -6.22 -2.97 21.23
CA TYR A 175 -7.05 -3.50 20.14
C TYR A 175 -6.38 -4.66 19.40
N LEU A 176 -5.17 -5.05 19.80
CA LEU A 176 -4.42 -6.13 19.17
C LEU A 176 -4.62 -7.45 19.90
N ARG A 177 -4.95 -8.49 19.13
CA ARG A 177 -4.99 -9.87 19.61
C ARG A 177 -3.80 -10.64 19.06
N PHE A 178 -2.93 -11.06 19.97
CA PHE A 178 -1.70 -11.81 19.70
C PHE A 178 -1.91 -13.34 19.69
N ARG A 179 -3.15 -13.82 19.79
CA ARG A 179 -3.46 -15.26 19.79
C ARG A 179 -3.45 -15.82 18.36
N GLY A 180 -2.51 -16.73 18.12
CA GLY A 180 -2.28 -17.50 16.91
C GLY A 180 -0.98 -18.27 17.05
#